data_AF-F1A240-F1
#
_entry.id   AF-F1A240-F1
#
_cell.length_a   1.000
_cell.length_b   1.000
_cell.length_c   1.000
_cell.angle_alpha   90.00
_cell.angle_beta   90.00
_cell.angle_gamma   90.00
#
_symmetry.space_group_name_H-M   'P 1'
#
loop_
_entity.id
_entity.type
_entity.pdbx_description
1 polymer ?
#
loop_
_entity_poly.entity_id
_entity_poly.type
_entity_poly.pdbx_seq_one_letter_code
_entity_poly.pdbx_strand_id
1 'polypeptide(L)'
;MKKCILIIFSILLLTFISSTVALEQNSNSAVDETNYVCDFCQITIEITEFLIKNYSMTRDQIEDKLSSICTYIPVEYKKECKFFMLFTGPIISKSLYKGEDPLKFCTTYGLCSATQKSPVKNLIVKSFVDDFNQQQSQQIISK
;
A
#
# COMPACT_ATOMS: atom_id res chain seq x y z
N MET A 1 0.99 30.22 -36.03
CA MET A 1 1.38 29.73 -34.69
C MET A 1 0.18 29.61 -33.72
N LYS A 2 -0.61 30.66 -33.46
CA LYS A 2 -1.78 30.58 -32.54
C LYS A 2 -2.88 29.61 -32.99
N LYS A 3 -3.14 29.50 -34.31
CA LYS A 3 -4.11 28.55 -34.88
C LYS A 3 -3.68 27.09 -34.75
N CYS A 4 -2.37 26.80 -34.83
CA CYS A 4 -1.82 25.45 -34.63
C CYS A 4 -1.96 25.00 -33.17
N ILE A 5 -1.76 25.91 -32.21
CA ILE A 5 -1.93 25.62 -30.77
C ILE A 5 -3.38 25.25 -30.46
N LEU A 6 -4.35 25.99 -31.02
CA LEU A 6 -5.78 25.73 -30.82
C LEU A 6 -6.20 24.37 -31.43
N ILE A 7 -5.65 24.03 -32.61
CA ILE A 7 -5.88 22.73 -33.25
C ILE A 7 -5.27 21.58 -32.42
N ILE A 8 -4.08 21.76 -31.87
CA ILE A 8 -3.44 20.76 -31.00
C ILE A 8 -4.28 20.53 -29.74
N PHE A 9 -4.80 21.58 -29.11
CA PHE A 9 -5.70 21.46 -27.95
C PHE A 9 -7.01 20.73 -28.29
N SER A 10 -7.60 20.99 -29.47
CA SER A 10 -8.80 20.28 -29.93
C SER A 10 -8.54 18.80 -30.22
N ILE A 11 -7.40 18.47 -30.83
CA ILE A 11 -7.00 17.08 -31.09
C ILE A 11 -6.74 16.33 -29.78
N LEU A 12 -6.07 16.96 -28.81
CA LEU A 12 -5.81 16.38 -27.50
C LEU A 12 -7.11 16.06 -26.75
N LEU A 13 -8.11 16.95 -26.78
CA LEU A 13 -9.44 16.70 -26.19
C LEU A 13 -10.18 15.53 -26.87
N LEU A 14 -10.12 15.43 -28.20
CA LEU A 14 -10.74 14.33 -28.95
C LEU A 14 -10.06 12.98 -28.65
N THR A 15 -8.73 12.95 -28.49
CA THR A 15 -8.01 11.75 -28.07
C THR A 15 -8.25 11.40 -26.60
N PHE A 16 -8.54 12.38 -25.75
CA PHE A 16 -8.89 12.18 -24.33
C PHE A 16 -10.26 11.50 -24.19
N ILE A 17 -11.23 11.87 -25.04
CA ILE A 17 -12.56 11.24 -25.06
C ILE A 17 -12.50 9.83 -25.68
N SER A 18 -11.55 9.58 -26.58
CA SER A 18 -11.40 8.27 -27.27
C SER A 18 -10.69 7.19 -26.44
N SER A 19 -10.24 7.50 -25.21
CA SER A 19 -9.68 6.49 -24.30
C SER A 19 -10.74 5.66 -23.55
N THR A 20 -12.02 5.73 -23.93
CA THR A 20 -12.92 4.60 -23.67
C THR A 20 -12.61 3.48 -24.66
N VAL A 21 -11.43 2.87 -24.51
CA VAL A 21 -11.28 1.47 -24.84
C VAL A 21 -12.35 0.76 -24.02
N ALA A 22 -13.28 0.12 -24.73
CA ALA A 22 -14.28 -0.75 -24.16
C ALA A 22 -13.58 -1.89 -23.42
N LEU A 23 -13.45 -1.75 -22.09
CA LEU A 23 -13.51 -2.90 -21.22
C LEU A 23 -14.99 -3.11 -20.94
N GLU A 24 -15.54 -4.17 -21.52
CA GLU A 24 -16.74 -4.81 -21.02
C GLU A 24 -16.51 -5.14 -19.54
N GLN A 25 -17.05 -4.34 -18.62
CA GLN A 25 -17.25 -4.82 -17.25
C GLN A 25 -18.47 -5.74 -17.22
N ASN A 26 -18.33 -6.89 -17.88
CA ASN A 26 -19.11 -8.07 -17.53
C ASN A 26 -18.46 -8.66 -16.28
N SER A 27 -18.93 -8.24 -15.11
CA SER A 27 -18.48 -8.73 -13.81
C SER A 27 -18.98 -10.15 -13.58
N ASN A 28 -18.43 -11.12 -14.31
CA ASN A 28 -18.47 -12.53 -13.99
C ASN A 28 -17.05 -13.08 -14.14
N SER A 29 -16.18 -12.67 -13.22
CA SER A 29 -14.85 -13.23 -13.05
C SER A 29 -14.58 -13.31 -11.56
N ALA A 30 -14.95 -14.44 -10.98
CA ALA A 30 -14.34 -14.92 -9.75
C ALA A 30 -12.91 -15.35 -10.09
N VAL A 31 -12.03 -14.35 -10.20
CA VAL A 31 -10.57 -14.54 -10.12
C VAL A 31 -10.16 -13.89 -8.80
N ASP A 32 -9.37 -14.65 -8.05
CA ASP A 32 -8.78 -14.38 -6.74
C ASP A 32 -7.82 -13.16 -6.74
N GLU A 33 -8.27 -11.99 -7.20
CA GLU A 33 -7.55 -10.71 -7.08
C GLU A 33 -7.71 -10.06 -5.69
N THR A 34 -8.65 -10.55 -4.88
CA THR A 34 -9.02 -9.95 -3.57
C THR A 34 -8.23 -10.50 -2.39
N ASN A 35 -7.30 -11.43 -2.62
CA ASN A 35 -6.54 -12.08 -1.54
C ASN A 35 -5.34 -11.22 -1.09
N TYR A 36 -4.51 -10.80 -2.05
CA TYR A 36 -3.28 -10.07 -1.73
C TYR A 36 -3.54 -8.63 -1.24
N VAL A 37 -4.64 -7.99 -1.66
CA VAL A 37 -4.99 -6.63 -1.19
C VAL A 37 -5.29 -6.60 0.30
N CYS A 38 -6.06 -7.58 0.78
CA CYS A 38 -6.32 -7.71 2.20
C CYS A 38 -5.05 -8.06 2.97
N ASP A 39 -4.22 -8.97 2.43
CA ASP A 39 -2.92 -9.32 3.01
C ASP A 39 -2.03 -8.09 3.18
N PHE A 40 -1.85 -7.30 2.12
CA PHE A 40 -1.05 -6.09 2.16
C PHE A 40 -1.59 -5.08 3.17
N CYS A 41 -2.91 -4.90 3.25
CA CYS A 41 -3.49 -4.02 4.25
C CYS A 41 -3.17 -4.50 5.68
N GLN A 42 -3.43 -5.77 5.97
CA GLN A 42 -3.24 -6.31 7.32
C GLN A 42 -1.76 -6.34 7.74
N ILE A 43 -0.85 -6.60 6.81
CA ILE A 43 0.60 -6.51 7.05
C ILE A 43 1.01 -5.08 7.35
N THR A 44 0.56 -4.13 6.52
CA THR A 44 0.97 -2.73 6.60
C THR A 44 0.46 -2.08 7.88
N ILE A 45 -0.80 -2.33 8.24
CA ILE A 45 -1.40 -1.74 9.45
C ILE A 45 -0.68 -2.23 10.72
N GLU A 46 -0.34 -3.52 10.79
CA GLU A 46 0.35 -4.12 11.94
C GLU A 46 1.79 -3.61 12.07
N ILE A 47 2.52 -3.50 10.95
CA ILE A 47 3.87 -2.92 10.93
C ILE A 47 3.83 -1.44 11.32
N THR A 48 2.88 -0.66 10.79
CA THR A 48 2.73 0.76 11.12
C THR A 48 2.46 0.93 12.61
N GLU A 49 1.53 0.14 13.16
CA GLU A 49 1.21 0.16 14.59
C GLU A 49 2.42 -0.20 15.45
N PHE A 50 3.18 -1.23 15.07
CA PHE A 50 4.42 -1.62 15.73
C PHE A 50 5.45 -0.47 15.73
N LEU A 51 5.67 0.19 14.59
CA LEU A 51 6.63 1.29 14.47
C LEU A 51 6.24 2.51 15.33
N ILE A 52 4.95 2.86 15.34
CA ILE A 52 4.43 3.96 16.17
C ILE A 52 4.63 3.66 17.65
N LYS A 53 4.23 2.44 18.09
CA LYS A 53 4.24 2.06 19.51
C LYS A 53 5.64 1.89 20.09
N ASN A 54 6.60 1.42 19.31
CA ASN A 54 7.90 1.00 19.84
C ASN A 54 9.04 1.99 19.56
N TYR A 55 8.94 2.85 18.54
CA TYR A 55 10.09 3.63 18.05
C TYR A 55 9.90 5.13 17.96
N SER A 56 8.75 5.67 18.37
CA SER A 56 8.47 7.11 18.34
C SER A 56 8.79 7.76 16.99
N MET A 57 8.52 7.06 15.90
CA MET A 57 8.76 7.57 14.56
C MET A 57 7.78 8.70 14.22
N THR A 58 8.19 9.55 13.28
CA THR A 58 7.30 10.51 12.61
C THR A 58 6.57 9.84 11.44
N ARG A 59 5.48 10.47 10.97
CA ARG A 59 4.70 9.95 9.85
C ARG A 59 5.56 9.68 8.61
N ASP A 60 6.41 10.63 8.25
CA ASP A 60 7.24 10.53 7.04
C ASP A 60 8.29 9.40 7.18
N GLN A 61 8.88 9.24 8.37
CA GLN A 61 9.79 8.11 8.64
C GLN A 61 9.09 6.75 8.51
N ILE A 62 7.83 6.64 8.94
CA ILE A 62 7.07 5.41 8.79
C ILE A 62 6.78 5.15 7.31
N GLU A 63 6.30 6.14 6.56
CA GLU A 63 6.01 6.00 5.12
C GLU A 63 7.24 5.52 4.34
N ASP A 64 8.43 6.05 4.65
CA ASP A 64 9.69 5.59 4.08
C ASP A 64 9.94 4.11 4.38
N LYS A 65 9.66 3.65 5.61
CA LYS A 65 9.82 2.24 6.02
C LYS A 65 8.78 1.31 5.43
N LEU A 66 7.55 1.75 5.20
CA LEU A 66 6.53 0.90 4.59
C LEU A 66 6.93 0.45 3.18
N SER A 67 7.69 1.26 2.45
CA SER A 67 8.21 0.89 1.13
C SER A 67 9.11 -0.36 1.14
N SER A 68 9.80 -0.64 2.24
CA SER A 68 10.70 -1.80 2.35
C SER A 68 9.95 -3.10 2.63
N ILE A 69 8.68 -3.06 3.02
CA ILE A 69 7.87 -4.26 3.24
C ILE A 69 7.86 -5.15 1.98
N CYS A 70 7.86 -4.54 0.80
CA CYS A 70 7.83 -5.25 -0.47
C CYS A 70 9.09 -6.09 -0.76
N THR A 71 10.16 -5.99 0.03
CA THR A 71 11.32 -6.89 -0.10
C THR A 71 11.02 -8.30 0.41
N TYR A 72 10.09 -8.42 1.36
CA TYR A 72 9.65 -9.68 1.98
C TYR A 72 8.49 -10.35 1.24
N ILE A 73 7.94 -9.67 0.23
CA ILE A 73 6.86 -10.19 -0.61
C ILE A 73 7.45 -11.05 -1.74
N PRO A 74 6.81 -12.19 -2.09
CA PRO A 74 7.21 -13.00 -3.24
C PRO A 74 7.35 -12.17 -4.51
N VAL A 75 8.29 -12.54 -5.38
CA VAL A 75 8.68 -11.73 -6.55
C VAL A 75 7.50 -11.44 -7.47
N GLU A 76 6.56 -12.37 -7.54
CA GLU A 76 5.34 -12.33 -8.34
C GLU A 76 4.40 -11.18 -7.95
N TYR A 77 4.44 -10.74 -6.68
CA TYR A 77 3.53 -9.71 -6.15
C TYR A 77 4.24 -8.41 -5.75
N LYS A 78 5.54 -8.28 -6.03
CA LYS A 78 6.33 -7.09 -5.63
C LYS A 78 5.83 -5.81 -6.26
N LYS A 79 5.32 -5.88 -7.49
CA LYS A 79 4.83 -4.70 -8.22
C LYS A 79 3.55 -4.18 -7.58
N GLU A 80 2.62 -5.08 -7.29
CA GLU A 80 1.33 -4.83 -6.65
C GLU A 80 1.55 -4.31 -5.23
N CYS A 81 2.47 -4.90 -4.48
CA CYS A 81 2.87 -4.40 -3.17
C CYS A 81 3.38 -2.95 -3.24
N LYS A 82 4.30 -2.65 -4.18
CA LYS A 82 4.86 -1.29 -4.31
C LYS A 82 3.79 -0.27 -4.65
N PHE A 83 2.87 -0.63 -5.54
CA PHE A 83 1.72 0.21 -5.87
C PHE A 83 0.85 0.44 -4.63
N PHE A 84 0.53 -0.63 -3.89
CA PHE A 84 -0.23 -0.53 -2.65
C PHE A 84 0.46 0.38 -1.62
N MET A 85 1.78 0.23 -1.38
CA MET A 85 2.50 1.09 -0.43
C MET A 85 2.47 2.56 -0.83
N LEU A 86 2.58 2.85 -2.13
CA LEU A 86 2.57 4.21 -2.65
C LEU A 86 1.23 4.93 -2.39
N PHE A 87 0.11 4.23 -2.55
CA PHE A 87 -1.22 4.85 -2.43
C PHE A 87 -1.84 4.70 -1.04
N THR A 88 -1.66 3.54 -0.40
CA THR A 88 -2.34 3.20 0.86
C THR A 88 -1.48 3.46 2.09
N GLY A 89 -0.14 3.35 1.98
CA GLY A 89 0.79 3.59 3.08
C GLY A 89 0.59 4.95 3.78
N PRO A 90 0.51 6.07 3.05
CA PRO A 90 0.24 7.40 3.63
C PRO A 90 -1.14 7.55 4.27
N ILE A 91 -2.13 6.78 3.80
CA ILE A 91 -3.48 6.79 4.38
C ILE A 91 -3.43 6.06 5.73
N ILE A 92 -2.81 4.88 5.77
CA ILE A 92 -2.62 4.08 6.98
C ILE A 92 -1.85 4.86 8.04
N SER A 93 -0.70 5.44 7.68
CA SER A 93 0.13 6.22 8.61
C SER A 93 -0.71 7.33 9.25
N LYS A 94 -1.36 8.16 8.43
CA LYS A 94 -2.20 9.28 8.86
C LYS A 94 -3.37 8.84 9.75
N SER A 95 -4.04 7.75 9.41
CA SER A 95 -5.15 7.21 10.21
C SER A 95 -4.70 6.76 11.60
N LEU A 96 -3.56 6.08 11.70
CA LEU A 96 -3.06 5.64 13.00
C LEU A 96 -2.59 6.81 13.88
N TYR A 97 -1.97 7.85 13.32
CA TYR A 97 -1.66 9.08 14.09
C TYR A 97 -2.91 9.81 14.58
N LYS A 98 -4.06 9.63 13.91
CA LYS A 98 -5.36 10.17 14.35
C LYS A 98 -6.06 9.30 15.39
N GLY A 99 -5.48 8.16 15.76
CA GLY A 99 -6.06 7.23 16.72
C GLY A 99 -7.17 6.35 16.16
N GLU A 100 -7.24 6.16 14.83
CA GLU A 100 -8.13 5.15 14.24
C GLU A 100 -7.72 3.73 14.68
N ASP A 101 -8.71 2.85 14.86
CA ASP A 101 -8.49 1.48 15.30
C ASP A 101 -7.83 0.63 14.19
N PRO A 102 -6.56 0.20 14.36
CA PRO A 102 -5.83 -0.57 13.35
C PRO A 102 -6.52 -1.90 13.02
N LEU A 103 -7.26 -2.49 13.96
CA LEU A 103 -7.95 -3.78 13.74
C LEU A 103 -9.14 -3.65 12.80
N LYS A 104 -9.70 -2.44 12.67
CA LYS A 104 -10.88 -2.16 11.84
C LYS A 104 -10.56 -1.41 10.56
N PHE A 105 -9.33 -0.92 10.38
CA PHE A 105 -8.95 -0.13 9.21
C PHE A 105 -9.25 -0.89 7.91
N CYS A 106 -8.71 -2.10 7.75
CA CYS A 106 -8.82 -2.82 6.47
C CYS A 106 -10.26 -3.17 6.07
N THR A 107 -11.14 -3.45 7.04
CA THR A 107 -12.56 -3.72 6.76
C THR A 107 -13.35 -2.44 6.53
N THR A 108 -13.04 -1.36 7.27
CA THR A 108 -13.68 -0.05 7.12
C THR A 108 -13.44 0.54 5.73
N TYR A 109 -12.24 0.36 5.17
CA TYR A 109 -11.88 0.82 3.84
C TYR A 109 -12.20 -0.19 2.73
N GLY A 110 -12.90 -1.29 3.05
CA GLY A 110 -13.33 -2.29 2.06
C GLY A 110 -12.20 -3.13 1.45
N LEU A 111 -11.00 -3.11 2.05
CA LEU A 111 -9.83 -3.86 1.59
C LEU A 111 -9.86 -5.32 2.04
N CYS A 112 -10.60 -5.62 3.10
CA CYS A 112 -10.84 -6.96 3.61
C CYS A 112 -12.34 -7.18 3.85
N SER A 113 -12.80 -8.43 3.68
CA SER A 113 -14.11 -8.83 4.20
C SER A 113 -14.07 -8.97 5.73
N ALA A 114 -15.23 -8.93 6.39
CA ALA A 114 -15.32 -8.94 7.86
C ALA A 114 -14.68 -10.17 8.54
N THR A 115 -14.55 -11.28 7.82
CA THR A 115 -13.98 -12.54 8.33
C THR A 115 -12.63 -12.89 7.70
N GLN A 116 -12.13 -12.09 6.75
CA GLN A 116 -10.89 -12.37 6.04
C GLN A 116 -9.68 -12.15 6.95
N LYS A 117 -8.82 -13.17 7.00
CA LYS A 117 -7.52 -13.10 7.68
C LYS A 117 -6.45 -13.56 6.72
N SER A 118 -5.37 -12.81 6.68
CA SER A 118 -4.20 -13.14 5.90
C SER A 118 -3.50 -14.37 6.48
N PRO A 119 -3.28 -15.44 5.69
CA PRO A 119 -2.54 -16.61 6.15
C PRO A 119 -1.02 -16.34 6.26
N VAL A 120 -0.52 -15.32 5.56
CA VAL A 120 0.92 -15.02 5.47
C VAL A 120 1.36 -13.83 6.32
N LYS A 121 0.41 -13.04 6.84
CA LYS A 121 0.70 -11.82 7.61
C LYS A 121 1.70 -12.04 8.74
N ASN A 122 1.47 -13.03 9.59
CA ASN A 122 2.34 -13.26 10.76
C ASN A 122 3.80 -13.55 10.35
N LEU A 123 4.00 -14.25 9.23
CA LEU A 123 5.33 -14.60 8.72
C LEU A 123 6.06 -13.36 8.18
N ILE A 124 5.35 -12.53 7.40
CA ILE A 124 5.92 -11.32 6.80
C ILE A 124 6.17 -10.26 7.87
N VAL A 125 5.21 -10.03 8.78
CA VAL A 125 5.37 -9.12 9.92
C VAL A 125 6.55 -9.54 10.78
N LYS A 126 6.66 -10.84 11.11
CA LYS A 126 7.80 -11.35 11.87
C LYS A 126 9.12 -11.10 11.16
N SER A 127 9.21 -11.40 9.86
CA SER A 127 10.43 -11.19 9.07
C SER A 127 10.84 -9.72 9.03
N PHE A 128 9.88 -8.83 8.81
CA PHE A 128 10.13 -7.39 8.84
C PHE A 128 10.60 -6.91 10.22
N VAL A 129 9.91 -7.33 11.29
CA VAL A 129 10.22 -6.90 12.66
C VAL A 129 11.58 -7.41 13.10
N ASP A 130 11.91 -8.67 12.81
CA ASP A 130 13.21 -9.25 13.13
C ASP A 130 14.34 -8.45 12.46
N ASP A 131 14.22 -8.16 11.16
CA ASP A 131 15.21 -7.39 10.40
C ASP A 131 15.28 -5.93 10.85
N PHE A 132 14.14 -5.30 11.14
CA PHE A 132 14.06 -3.93 11.64
C PHE A 132 14.76 -3.78 13.00
N ASN A 133 14.49 -4.71 13.92
CA ASN A 133 15.11 -4.73 15.26
C ASN A 133 16.62 -4.90 15.18
N GLN A 134 17.10 -5.76 14.27
CA GLN A 134 18.53 -5.93 14.02
C GLN A 134 19.16 -4.64 13.48
N GLN A 135 18.55 -3.99 12.49
CA GLN A 135 19.05 -2.72 11.94
C GLN A 135 19.15 -1.63 13.01
N GLN A 136 18.23 -1.60 13.97
CA GLN A 136 18.27 -0.60 15.04
C GLN A 136 19.29 -0.90 16.13
N SER A 137 19.58 -2.17 16.41
CA SER A 137 20.70 -2.55 17.28
C SER A 137 22.06 -2.12 16.73
N GLN A 138 22.20 -2.00 15.41
CA GLN A 138 23.43 -1.54 14.75
C GLN A 138 23.59 -0.01 14.79
N GLN A 139 22.54 0.77 15.06
CA GLN A 139 22.64 2.23 15.27
C GLN A 139 23.22 2.61 16.64
N ILE A 140 23.37 1.67 17.57
CA ILE A 140 24.00 1.91 18.88
C ILE A 140 25.54 1.79 18.80
N ILE A 141 26.08 1.10 17.79
CA ILE A 141 27.53 0.84 17.66
C ILE A 141 28.24 1.92 16.82
N SER A 142 27.50 2.84 16.20
CA SER A 142 28.03 3.89 15.31
C SER A 142 27.96 5.31 15.87
N LYS A 143 27.73 5.46 17.18
CA LYS A 143 27.80 6.76 17.87
C LYS A 143 28.85 6.76 18.97
#